data_AF-A0A7X8ZEA1-F1
#
_entry.id   AF-A0A7X8ZEA1-F1
#
_cell.length_a   1.000
_cell.length_b   1.000
_cell.length_c   1.000
_cell.angle_alpha   90.00
_cell.angle_beta   90.00
_cell.angle_gamma   90.00
#
_symmetry.space_group_name_H-M   'P 1'
#
loop_
_entity.id
_entity.type
_entity.pdbx_description
1 polymer ?
#
loop_
_entity_poly.entity_id
_entity_poly.type
_entity_poly.pdbx_seq_one_letter_code
_entity_poly.pdbx_strand_id
1 'polypeptide(L)'
;MSNTSDNRPNDDAVNAGDTPNSKGPGARNAPGNAGAASRVRTPIVVGTVIVIILLTLVGIAVPLYTLIMGSGVKTEGLNADGAEPASTDMNGTWRVVPGAIPNHSSAGFTFDEILPGEEKTTSGSTVDVTGGIEIANNALDSGLITVDMTNISTDQEKRDINVRMKLFHTDEYPTATFEVTDSVDLSGIPDDGTIGQVVVPGELTVHG
;
A
#
# COMPACT_ATOMS: atom_id res chain seq x y z
N MET A 1 62.23 -26.99 9.17
CA MET A 1 61.90 -28.03 10.17
C MET A 1 61.25 -29.16 9.39
N SER A 2 62.06 -30.12 8.98
CA SER A 2 61.65 -31.33 8.25
C SER A 2 61.83 -32.50 9.20
N ASN A 3 60.88 -33.43 9.27
CA ASN A 3 61.20 -34.85 9.11
C ASN A 3 59.97 -35.76 9.00
N THR A 4 60.09 -36.62 7.99
CA THR A 4 59.36 -37.82 7.62
C THR A 4 59.75 -39.01 8.52
N SER A 5 58.85 -39.97 8.73
CA SER A 5 59.07 -41.44 8.91
C SER A 5 57.75 -42.03 9.46
N ASP A 6 56.94 -42.78 8.71
CA ASP A 6 57.09 -44.15 8.19
C ASP A 6 57.57 -45.18 9.22
N ASN A 7 56.66 -46.06 9.66
CA ASN A 7 56.99 -47.36 10.24
C ASN A 7 55.76 -48.30 10.23
N ARG A 8 55.65 -49.12 9.17
CA ARG A 8 55.31 -50.56 9.23
C ARG A 8 56.66 -51.33 9.26
N PRO A 9 56.78 -52.63 9.62
CA PRO A 9 55.79 -53.72 9.55
C PRO A 9 55.86 -54.72 10.74
N ASN A 10 55.01 -55.76 10.78
CA ASN A 10 55.47 -57.15 10.58
C ASN A 10 54.30 -58.15 10.60
N ASP A 11 54.44 -59.11 9.69
CA ASP A 11 53.63 -60.31 9.50
C ASP A 11 54.04 -61.44 10.48
N ASP A 12 53.47 -62.63 10.25
CA ASP A 12 53.74 -63.96 10.83
C ASP A 12 52.69 -64.39 11.89
N ALA A 13 51.63 -65.14 11.54
CA ALA A 13 51.52 -66.52 11.06
C ALA A 13 51.60 -67.60 12.17
N VAL A 14 50.75 -68.64 11.98
CA VAL A 14 50.90 -70.05 12.41
C VAL A 14 50.18 -70.52 13.70
N ASN A 15 48.96 -71.06 13.47
CA ASN A 15 48.54 -72.47 13.65
C ASN A 15 47.94 -73.03 14.97
N ALA A 16 46.99 -73.95 14.73
CA ALA A 16 46.42 -75.03 15.55
C ALA A 16 45.69 -74.63 16.85
N GLY A 17 44.41 -74.90 17.07
CA GLY A 17 43.70 -76.14 16.78
C GLY A 17 43.53 -76.90 18.09
N ASP A 18 42.39 -76.74 18.78
CA ASP A 18 41.54 -77.87 19.22
C ASP A 18 40.28 -77.38 19.95
N THR A 19 39.17 -78.04 19.65
CA THR A 19 37.89 -78.01 20.38
C THR A 19 38.02 -78.80 21.71
N PRO A 20 37.00 -79.03 22.58
CA PRO A 20 35.58 -78.62 22.56
C PRO A 20 35.05 -78.10 23.92
N ASN A 21 33.83 -77.54 23.94
CA ASN A 21 32.64 -78.21 24.49
C ASN A 21 31.60 -77.27 25.14
N SER A 22 30.39 -77.38 24.59
CA SER A 22 29.06 -77.40 25.20
C SER A 22 28.49 -76.24 26.06
N LYS A 23 27.39 -75.71 25.49
CA LYS A 23 26.07 -75.39 26.11
C LYS A 23 25.97 -74.21 27.09
N GLY A 24 25.36 -73.12 26.61
CA GLY A 24 24.67 -72.12 27.46
C GLY A 24 23.28 -72.59 27.93
N PRO A 25 22.34 -71.69 28.26
CA PRO A 25 22.50 -70.26 28.59
C PRO A 25 21.71 -69.79 29.84
N GLY A 26 22.00 -68.57 30.30
CA GLY A 26 20.98 -67.60 30.73
C GLY A 26 20.65 -67.47 32.22
N ALA A 27 21.05 -66.32 32.81
CA ALA A 27 20.13 -65.30 33.35
C ALA A 27 20.89 -64.31 34.26
N ARG A 28 20.88 -63.01 33.90
CA ARG A 28 20.57 -61.88 34.78
C ARG A 28 20.61 -60.54 34.02
N ASN A 29 19.59 -59.73 34.30
CA ASN A 29 19.22 -58.49 33.61
C ASN A 29 19.94 -57.25 34.18
N ALA A 30 20.14 -56.23 33.33
CA ALA A 30 20.15 -54.80 33.69
C ALA A 30 19.78 -53.95 32.44
N PRO A 31 19.20 -52.75 32.61
CA PRO A 31 18.26 -52.16 31.66
C PRO A 31 18.91 -51.22 30.62
N GLY A 32 18.47 -51.32 29.37
CA GLY A 32 18.81 -50.41 28.29
C GLY A 32 17.59 -49.58 27.88
N ASN A 33 17.70 -48.27 28.07
CA ASN A 33 16.71 -47.24 27.79
C ASN A 33 16.07 -47.40 26.40
N ALA A 34 14.76 -47.66 26.34
CA ALA A 34 14.02 -47.71 25.10
C ALA A 34 13.82 -46.27 24.58
N GLY A 35 14.59 -45.90 23.56
CA GLY A 35 14.26 -44.76 22.72
C GLY A 35 12.94 -45.03 21.99
N ALA A 36 11.83 -44.57 22.57
CA ALA A 36 10.54 -44.57 21.91
C ALA A 36 10.57 -43.53 20.78
N ALA A 37 10.93 -43.96 19.56
CA ALA A 37 10.76 -43.16 18.37
C ALA A 37 9.27 -42.80 18.22
N SER A 38 8.93 -41.53 18.37
CA SER A 38 7.56 -41.05 18.22
C SER A 38 7.09 -41.29 16.78
N ARG A 39 6.27 -42.31 16.56
CA ARG A 39 5.42 -42.42 15.36
C ARG A 39 4.32 -41.36 15.45
N VAL A 40 4.69 -40.09 15.33
CA VAL A 40 3.68 -39.05 15.09
C VAL A 40 3.08 -39.39 13.74
N ARG A 41 1.77 -39.66 13.75
CA ARG A 41 1.01 -40.20 12.63
C ARG A 41 1.23 -39.29 11.42
N THR A 42 2.00 -39.74 10.43
CA THR A 42 2.26 -39.03 9.16
C THR A 42 1.03 -38.32 8.57
N PRO A 43 -0.21 -38.87 8.59
CA PRO A 43 -1.39 -38.14 8.12
C PRO A 43 -1.76 -36.92 8.99
N ILE A 44 -1.49 -36.94 10.30
CA ILE A 44 -1.69 -35.79 11.18
C ILE A 44 -0.66 -34.71 10.88
N VAL A 45 0.61 -35.07 10.67
CA VAL A 45 1.66 -34.11 10.30
C VAL A 45 1.35 -33.48 8.95
N VAL A 46 0.95 -34.27 7.95
CA VAL A 46 0.55 -33.79 6.63
C VAL A 46 -0.69 -32.90 6.73
N GLY A 47 -1.70 -33.30 7.50
CA GLY A 47 -2.90 -32.49 7.74
C GLY A 47 -2.58 -31.14 8.37
N THR A 48 -1.72 -31.12 9.40
CA THR A 48 -1.29 -29.88 10.05
C THR A 48 -0.51 -28.98 9.09
N VAL A 49 0.37 -29.54 8.26
CA VAL A 49 1.12 -28.75 7.25
C VAL A 49 0.17 -28.14 6.22
N ILE A 50 -0.82 -28.89 5.73
CA ILE A 50 -1.83 -28.37 4.78
C ILE A 50 -2.63 -27.23 5.42
N VAL A 51 -3.07 -27.40 6.67
CA VAL A 51 -3.81 -26.36 7.40
C VAL A 51 -2.95 -25.10 7.59
N ILE A 52 -1.67 -25.25 7.94
CA ILE A 52 -0.75 -24.11 8.08
C ILE A 52 -0.58 -23.40 6.72
N ILE A 53 -0.39 -24.14 5.63
CA ILE A 53 -0.27 -23.54 4.29
C ILE A 53 -1.53 -22.77 3.93
N LEU A 54 -2.72 -23.33 4.15
CA LEU A 54 -3.99 -22.63 3.89
C LEU A 54 -4.12 -21.37 4.75
N LEU A 55 -3.78 -21.43 6.03
CA LEU A 55 -3.80 -20.26 6.91
C LEU A 55 -2.80 -19.19 6.49
N THR A 56 -1.61 -19.57 6.03
CA THR A 56 -0.63 -18.61 5.50
C THR A 56 -1.09 -17.98 4.18
N LEU A 57 -1.72 -18.75 3.30
CA LEU A 57 -2.28 -18.23 2.05
C LEU A 57 -3.42 -17.25 2.33
N VAL A 58 -4.33 -17.55 3.25
CA VAL A 58 -5.39 -16.62 3.68
C VAL A 58 -4.78 -15.38 4.36
N GLY A 59 -3.79 -15.58 5.25
CA GLY A 59 -3.11 -14.51 5.97
C GLY A 59 -2.33 -13.55 5.08
N ILE A 60 -1.92 -13.96 3.88
CA ILE A 60 -1.28 -13.10 2.87
C ILE A 60 -2.28 -12.57 1.85
N ALA A 61 -3.23 -13.39 1.40
CA ALA A 61 -4.20 -13.02 0.38
C ALA A 61 -5.18 -11.94 0.85
N VAL A 62 -5.63 -11.98 2.12
CA VAL A 62 -6.54 -10.97 2.68
C VAL A 62 -5.90 -9.58 2.75
N PRO A 63 -4.71 -9.38 3.36
CA PRO A 63 -4.07 -8.05 3.35
C PRO A 63 -3.67 -7.59 1.94
N LEU A 64 -3.29 -8.52 1.06
CA LEU A 64 -3.00 -8.19 -0.34
C LEU A 64 -4.27 -7.78 -1.10
N TYR A 65 -5.41 -8.42 -0.82
CA TYR A 65 -6.72 -8.05 -1.36
C TYR A 65 -7.11 -6.63 -0.92
N THR A 66 -6.95 -6.30 0.36
CA THR A 66 -7.23 -4.92 0.83
C THR A 66 -6.29 -3.88 0.24
N LEU A 67 -5.06 -4.26 -0.13
CA LEU A 67 -4.11 -3.37 -0.79
C LEU A 67 -4.45 -3.14 -2.27
N ILE A 68 -5.05 -4.12 -2.94
CA ILE A 68 -5.42 -4.06 -4.36
C ILE A 68 -6.83 -3.44 -4.55
N MET A 69 -7.72 -3.58 -3.56
CA MET A 69 -9.09 -3.04 -3.57
C MET A 69 -9.19 -1.78 -2.71
N GLY A 70 -8.30 -0.82 -2.92
CA GLY A 70 -8.36 0.48 -2.24
C GLY A 70 -9.60 1.31 -2.61
N SER A 71 -9.78 2.43 -1.91
CA SER A 71 -10.86 3.39 -2.20
C SER A 71 -10.57 4.28 -3.42
N GLY A 72 -9.54 3.98 -4.22
CA GLY A 72 -9.05 4.84 -5.30
C GLY A 72 -8.05 5.92 -4.85
N VAL A 73 -7.78 6.87 -5.75
CA VAL A 73 -6.85 7.99 -5.53
C VAL A 73 -7.65 9.21 -5.07
N LYS A 74 -7.25 9.82 -3.96
CA LYS A 74 -7.93 10.96 -3.35
C LYS A 74 -7.09 12.23 -3.45
N THR A 75 -7.78 13.35 -3.63
CA THR A 75 -7.23 14.67 -3.33
C THR A 75 -7.29 14.86 -1.82
N GLU A 76 -6.12 14.83 -1.19
CA GLU A 76 -6.01 15.04 0.25
C GLU A 76 -6.15 16.53 0.60
N GLY A 77 -6.50 16.81 1.86
CA GLY A 77 -6.51 18.17 2.38
C GLY A 77 -5.10 18.78 2.48
N LEU A 78 -5.05 20.09 2.75
CA LEU A 78 -3.79 20.78 3.01
C LEU A 78 -3.11 20.22 4.27
N ASN A 79 -1.79 20.04 4.19
CA ASN A 79 -0.94 19.75 5.33
C ASN A 79 -0.16 21.02 5.72
N ALA A 80 -0.29 21.44 6.98
CA ALA A 80 0.35 22.63 7.52
C ALA A 80 1.56 22.32 8.43
N ASP A 81 2.04 21.07 8.44
CA ASP A 81 3.18 20.68 9.25
C ASP A 81 4.44 21.42 8.77
N GLY A 82 5.01 22.26 9.64
CA GLY A 82 6.17 23.08 9.29
C GLY A 82 5.86 24.24 8.33
N ALA A 83 4.59 24.64 8.21
CA ALA A 83 4.24 25.88 7.54
C ALA A 83 4.79 27.09 8.32
N GLU A 84 5.34 28.05 7.58
CA GLU A 84 5.84 29.31 8.12
C GLU A 84 4.81 30.43 7.87
N PRO A 85 4.84 31.51 8.67
CA PRO A 85 4.00 32.67 8.43
C PRO A 85 4.17 33.24 7.02
N ALA A 86 3.08 33.78 6.48
CA ALA A 86 3.07 34.38 5.16
C ALA A 86 4.08 35.54 5.09
N SER A 87 4.93 35.51 4.06
CA SER A 87 5.91 36.57 3.79
C SER A 87 5.47 37.49 2.64
N THR A 88 4.37 37.16 1.97
CA THR A 88 3.82 37.88 0.82
C THR A 88 2.39 38.31 1.17
N ASP A 89 2.02 39.53 0.76
CA ASP A 89 0.65 40.03 0.91
C ASP A 89 -0.35 39.14 0.15
N MET A 90 -1.55 38.98 0.68
CA MET A 90 -2.58 38.13 0.07
C MET A 90 -3.17 38.76 -1.20
N ASN A 91 -3.15 40.08 -1.33
CA ASN A 91 -3.67 40.77 -2.51
C ASN A 91 -2.74 40.57 -3.71
N GLY A 92 -3.34 40.29 -4.85
CA GLY A 92 -2.64 40.11 -6.11
C GLY A 92 -3.33 39.10 -7.02
N THR A 93 -2.61 38.74 -8.07
CA THR A 93 -3.04 37.74 -9.04
C THR A 93 -2.28 36.44 -8.79
N TRP A 94 -3.03 35.38 -8.50
CA TRP A 94 -2.47 34.07 -8.21
C TRP A 94 -2.75 33.09 -9.35
N ARG A 95 -1.85 32.12 -9.50
CA ARG A 95 -1.97 31.06 -10.50
C ARG A 95 -1.80 29.71 -9.83
N VAL A 96 -2.55 28.73 -10.30
CA VAL A 96 -2.36 27.34 -9.88
C VAL A 96 -0.95 26.92 -10.28
N VAL A 97 -0.22 26.36 -9.31
CA VAL A 97 1.06 25.70 -9.53
C VAL A 97 0.94 24.25 -9.12
N PRO A 98 1.73 23.32 -9.68
CA PRO A 98 1.67 21.91 -9.31
C PRO A 98 1.86 21.66 -7.81
N GLY A 99 2.64 22.51 -7.13
CA GLY A 99 3.01 22.34 -5.73
C GLY A 99 4.11 21.30 -5.53
N ALA A 100 4.33 20.89 -4.29
CA ALA A 100 5.33 19.90 -3.90
C ALA A 100 4.86 19.13 -2.66
N ILE A 101 5.22 17.86 -2.55
CA ILE A 101 4.85 17.01 -1.42
C ILE A 101 5.20 17.73 -0.09
N PRO A 102 4.25 17.78 0.87
CA PRO A 102 2.95 17.09 0.89
C PRO A 102 1.81 17.80 0.14
N ASN A 103 1.95 19.08 -0.22
CA ASN A 103 0.87 19.89 -0.82
C ASN A 103 1.04 20.04 -2.33
N HIS A 104 0.19 19.39 -3.10
CA HIS A 104 0.14 19.54 -4.55
C HIS A 104 -1.27 19.92 -5.00
N SER A 105 -1.37 20.64 -6.12
CA SER A 105 -2.66 20.97 -6.72
C SER A 105 -3.23 19.72 -7.38
N SER A 106 -4.44 19.35 -6.97
CA SER A 106 -5.18 18.25 -7.58
C SER A 106 -6.68 18.50 -7.46
N ALA A 107 -7.44 17.85 -8.32
CA ALA A 107 -8.90 17.85 -8.28
C ALA A 107 -9.38 16.41 -8.45
N GLY A 108 -10.44 16.06 -7.75
CA GLY A 108 -10.94 14.71 -7.73
C GLY A 108 -12.37 14.59 -7.23
N PHE A 109 -12.86 13.36 -7.21
CA PHE A 109 -14.17 13.02 -6.70
C PHE A 109 -14.05 11.86 -5.69
N THR A 110 -15.06 11.73 -4.85
CA THR A 110 -15.28 10.55 -4.02
C THR A 110 -16.79 10.33 -3.91
N PHE A 111 -17.25 9.11 -4.15
CA PHE A 111 -18.65 8.74 -3.96
C PHE A 111 -18.74 7.36 -3.34
N ASP A 112 -19.85 7.12 -2.63
CA ASP A 112 -20.18 5.82 -2.07
C ASP A 112 -21.03 5.02 -3.07
N GLU A 113 -20.59 3.80 -3.32
CA GLU A 113 -21.23 2.76 -4.13
C GLU A 113 -22.01 1.83 -3.21
N ILE A 114 -23.30 1.66 -3.51
CA ILE A 114 -24.15 0.67 -2.87
C ILE A 114 -24.26 -0.53 -3.81
N LEU A 115 -23.54 -1.62 -3.51
CA LEU A 115 -23.60 -2.87 -4.25
C LEU A 115 -24.39 -3.93 -3.46
N PRO A 116 -24.98 -4.94 -4.13
CA PRO A 116 -25.65 -6.03 -3.44
C PRO A 116 -24.70 -6.78 -2.50
N GLY A 117 -24.81 -6.52 -1.19
CA GLY A 117 -24.02 -7.19 -0.14
C GLY A 117 -22.69 -6.53 0.21
N GLU A 118 -22.34 -5.39 -0.40
CA GLU A 118 -21.10 -4.66 -0.12
C GLU A 118 -21.30 -3.15 -0.32
N GLU A 119 -20.83 -2.35 0.64
CA GLU A 119 -20.67 -0.91 0.46
C GLU A 119 -19.22 -0.64 0.08
N LYS A 120 -19.00 0.25 -0.89
CA LYS A 120 -17.67 0.58 -1.37
C LYS A 120 -17.55 2.07 -1.59
N THR A 121 -16.42 2.67 -1.22
CA THR A 121 -16.12 4.05 -1.58
C THR A 121 -15.17 4.06 -2.76
N THR A 122 -15.49 4.87 -3.78
CA THR A 122 -14.66 5.05 -4.97
C THR A 122 -14.24 6.50 -5.11
N SER A 123 -12.94 6.70 -5.33
CA SER A 123 -12.31 8.00 -5.50
C SER A 123 -11.44 8.02 -6.75
N GLY A 124 -11.37 9.17 -7.39
CA GLY A 124 -10.42 9.43 -8.46
C GLY A 124 -9.91 10.86 -8.40
N SER A 125 -8.71 11.08 -8.91
CA SER A 125 -8.05 12.38 -8.91
C SER A 125 -7.16 12.58 -10.14
N THR A 126 -6.88 13.84 -10.44
CA THR A 126 -5.91 14.30 -11.43
C THR A 126 -5.11 15.47 -10.85
N VAL A 127 -3.84 15.57 -11.25
CA VAL A 127 -2.96 16.70 -10.91
C VAL A 127 -2.94 17.76 -12.02
N ASP A 128 -3.63 17.51 -13.14
CA ASP A 128 -3.69 18.40 -14.28
C ASP A 128 -4.72 19.51 -14.04
N VAL A 129 -4.40 20.38 -13.09
CA VAL A 129 -5.21 21.53 -12.68
C VAL A 129 -4.50 22.82 -13.07
N THR A 130 -5.24 23.71 -13.71
CA THR A 130 -4.76 25.03 -14.13
C THR A 130 -5.77 26.10 -13.75
N GLY A 131 -5.36 27.37 -13.85
CA GLY A 131 -6.25 28.49 -13.57
C GLY A 131 -5.59 29.56 -12.72
N GLY A 132 -6.44 30.43 -12.17
CA GLY A 132 -5.98 31.50 -11.32
C GLY A 132 -7.13 32.28 -10.70
N ILE A 133 -6.75 33.11 -9.74
CA ILE A 133 -7.66 33.96 -8.98
C ILE A 133 -7.10 35.39 -8.87
N GLU A 134 -7.97 36.34 -8.60
CA GLU A 134 -7.63 37.72 -8.27
C GLU A 134 -8.16 38.07 -6.89
N ILE A 135 -7.26 38.58 -6.05
CA ILE A 135 -7.58 39.04 -4.71
C ILE A 135 -7.25 40.52 -4.60
N ALA A 136 -8.23 41.34 -4.23
CA ALA A 136 -8.03 42.76 -3.98
C ALA A 136 -8.81 43.19 -2.73
N ASN A 137 -8.22 44.09 -1.95
CA ASN A 137 -8.79 44.58 -0.68
C ASN A 137 -9.20 43.43 0.27
N ASN A 138 -8.40 42.37 0.32
CA ASN A 138 -8.65 41.14 1.07
C ASN A 138 -9.97 40.44 0.68
N ALA A 139 -10.42 40.61 -0.56
CA ALA A 139 -11.56 39.88 -1.11
C ALA A 139 -11.14 39.10 -2.36
N LEU A 140 -11.59 37.85 -2.49
CA LEU A 140 -11.52 37.09 -3.72
C LEU A 140 -12.56 37.65 -4.68
N ASP A 141 -12.12 38.35 -5.72
CA ASP A 141 -13.02 39.06 -6.64
C ASP A 141 -13.39 38.21 -7.85
N SER A 142 -12.46 37.39 -8.35
CA SER A 142 -12.70 36.51 -9.48
C SER A 142 -11.76 35.32 -9.48
N GLY A 143 -12.14 34.27 -10.19
CA GLY A 143 -11.33 33.08 -10.34
C GLY A 143 -11.91 32.08 -11.32
N LEU A 144 -11.04 31.42 -12.07
CA LEU A 144 -11.38 30.29 -12.93
C LEU A 144 -10.35 29.19 -12.74
N ILE A 145 -10.83 28.01 -12.38
CA ILE A 145 -10.05 26.78 -12.28
C ILE A 145 -10.51 25.83 -13.39
N THR A 146 -9.57 25.28 -14.14
CA THR A 146 -9.80 24.31 -15.20
C THR A 146 -9.06 23.02 -14.88
N VAL A 147 -9.77 21.91 -14.93
CA VAL A 147 -9.24 20.56 -14.70
C VAL A 147 -9.25 19.78 -16.00
N ASP A 148 -8.12 19.20 -16.37
CA ASP A 148 -8.05 18.22 -17.47
C ASP A 148 -8.54 16.87 -16.95
N MET A 149 -9.71 16.45 -17.46
CA MET A 149 -10.38 15.22 -17.07
C MET A 149 -9.85 14.00 -17.83
N THR A 150 -9.07 14.18 -18.90
CA THR A 150 -8.59 13.07 -19.75
C THR A 150 -7.61 12.15 -19.03
N ASN A 151 -6.94 12.65 -17.98
CA ASN A 151 -6.00 11.89 -17.14
C ASN A 151 -6.56 11.55 -15.76
N ILE A 152 -7.86 11.76 -15.50
CA ILE A 152 -8.44 11.39 -14.21
C ILE A 152 -8.28 9.89 -13.96
N SER A 153 -7.78 9.54 -12.78
CA SER A 153 -7.37 8.19 -12.44
C SER A 153 -7.83 7.77 -11.05
N THR A 154 -8.05 6.48 -10.88
CA THR A 154 -8.33 5.78 -9.63
C THR A 154 -7.18 4.79 -9.35
N ASP A 155 -7.37 3.80 -8.50
CA ASP A 155 -6.37 2.73 -8.27
C ASP A 155 -6.40 1.59 -9.31
N GLN A 156 -7.36 1.61 -10.25
CA GLN A 156 -7.62 0.49 -11.16
C GLN A 156 -7.91 0.97 -12.59
N GLU A 157 -7.06 0.58 -13.53
CA GLU A 157 -7.17 0.97 -14.95
C GLU A 157 -8.55 0.68 -15.57
N LYS A 158 -9.15 -0.47 -15.27
CA LYS A 158 -10.51 -0.79 -15.76
C LYS A 158 -11.56 0.19 -15.24
N ARG A 159 -11.41 0.66 -14.00
CA ARG A 159 -12.29 1.67 -13.41
C ARG A 159 -12.02 3.02 -14.05
N ASP A 160 -10.77 3.38 -14.26
CA ASP A 160 -10.38 4.62 -14.94
C ASP A 160 -10.99 4.72 -16.33
N ILE A 161 -10.94 3.64 -17.11
CA ILE A 161 -11.58 3.56 -18.43
C ILE A 161 -13.10 3.78 -18.32
N ASN A 162 -13.77 3.16 -17.35
CA ASN A 162 -15.22 3.36 -17.17
C ASN A 162 -15.55 4.79 -16.69
N VAL A 163 -14.74 5.35 -15.78
CA VAL A 163 -14.90 6.73 -15.30
C VAL A 163 -14.79 7.71 -16.46
N ARG A 164 -13.75 7.58 -17.29
CA ARG A 164 -13.54 8.46 -18.44
C ARG A 164 -14.57 8.26 -19.56
N MET A 165 -14.88 7.02 -19.92
CA MET A 165 -15.68 6.73 -21.11
C MET A 165 -17.19 6.64 -20.87
N LYS A 166 -17.63 6.40 -19.63
CA LYS A 166 -19.06 6.17 -19.32
C LYS A 166 -19.65 7.15 -18.31
N LEU A 167 -18.85 7.66 -17.38
CA LEU A 167 -19.33 8.63 -16.40
C LEU A 167 -19.13 10.04 -16.93
N PHE A 168 -17.89 10.40 -17.26
CA PHE A 168 -17.53 11.77 -17.63
C PHE A 168 -17.35 12.00 -19.14
N HIS A 169 -17.49 10.97 -19.99
CA HIS A 169 -17.25 11.03 -21.45
C HIS A 169 -16.15 12.03 -21.85
N THR A 170 -14.94 11.84 -21.32
CA THR A 170 -13.87 12.84 -21.37
C THR A 170 -13.29 13.04 -22.77
N ASP A 171 -13.67 12.20 -23.72
CA ASP A 171 -13.42 12.40 -25.15
C ASP A 171 -14.31 13.49 -25.77
N GLU A 172 -15.52 13.68 -25.25
CA GLU A 172 -16.44 14.76 -25.64
C GLU A 172 -16.34 15.97 -24.70
N TYR A 173 -16.14 15.73 -23.40
CA TYR A 173 -16.04 16.75 -22.35
C TYR A 173 -14.70 16.65 -21.61
N PRO A 174 -13.59 17.04 -22.26
CA PRO A 174 -12.23 16.84 -21.72
C PRO A 174 -11.91 17.71 -20.50
N THR A 175 -12.70 18.73 -20.24
CA THR A 175 -12.43 19.73 -19.21
C THR A 175 -13.61 19.89 -18.26
N ALA A 176 -13.31 20.03 -16.96
CA ALA A 176 -14.24 20.55 -15.96
C ALA A 176 -13.77 21.93 -15.48
N THR A 177 -14.69 22.80 -15.09
CA THR A 177 -14.36 24.16 -14.63
C THR A 177 -15.11 24.54 -13.37
N PHE A 178 -14.45 25.36 -12.54
CA PHE A 178 -15.08 26.08 -11.44
C PHE A 178 -14.81 27.56 -11.59
N GLU A 179 -15.86 28.37 -11.70
CA GLU A 179 -15.79 29.83 -11.84
C GLU A 179 -16.40 30.51 -10.60
N VAL A 180 -15.68 31.47 -10.03
CA VAL A 180 -16.16 32.25 -8.87
C VAL A 180 -17.26 33.20 -9.33
N THR A 181 -18.42 33.16 -8.68
CA THR A 181 -19.60 33.95 -9.10
C THR A 181 -19.85 35.19 -8.25
N ASP A 182 -19.37 35.22 -7.00
CA ASP A 182 -19.52 36.36 -6.10
C ASP A 182 -18.23 36.64 -5.32
N SER A 183 -18.03 37.91 -4.94
CA SER A 183 -16.86 38.34 -4.17
C SER A 183 -16.91 37.77 -2.74
N VAL A 184 -15.76 37.29 -2.24
CA VAL A 184 -15.65 36.62 -0.93
C VAL A 184 -14.64 37.32 -0.04
N ASP A 185 -15.06 37.72 1.15
CA ASP A 185 -14.17 38.30 2.17
C ASP A 185 -13.19 37.24 2.71
N LEU A 186 -11.89 37.52 2.56
CA LEU A 186 -10.79 36.68 3.03
C LEU A 186 -10.11 37.23 4.29
N SER A 187 -10.61 38.32 4.89
CA SER A 187 -10.00 38.95 6.06
C SER A 187 -9.89 38.03 7.29
N GLY A 188 -10.69 36.97 7.34
CA GLY A 188 -10.65 35.94 8.38
C GLY A 188 -9.63 34.82 8.13
N ILE A 189 -8.92 34.81 7.00
CA ILE A 189 -7.89 33.81 6.70
C ILE A 189 -6.61 34.13 7.49
N PRO A 190 -6.07 33.17 8.27
CA PRO A 190 -4.85 33.37 9.04
C PRO A 190 -3.61 33.51 8.13
N ASP A 191 -2.67 34.34 8.56
CA ASP A 191 -1.36 34.57 7.93
C ASP A 191 -0.20 33.92 8.69
N ASP A 192 -0.50 33.18 9.77
CA ASP A 192 0.46 32.60 10.71
C ASP A 192 0.93 31.17 10.33
N GLY A 193 0.52 30.67 9.16
CA GLY A 193 0.82 29.33 8.68
C GLY A 193 -0.22 28.27 9.08
N THR A 194 -1.30 28.64 9.77
CA THR A 194 -2.42 27.72 10.04
C THR A 194 -3.41 27.64 8.87
N ILE A 195 -4.22 26.57 8.83
CA ILE A 195 -5.20 26.36 7.75
C ILE A 195 -6.43 27.23 7.98
N GLY A 196 -6.68 28.16 7.07
CA GLY A 196 -7.95 28.87 6.93
C GLY A 196 -8.97 28.08 6.12
N GLN A 197 -10.26 28.33 6.38
CA GLN A 197 -11.35 27.82 5.56
C GLN A 197 -12.21 28.98 5.08
N VAL A 198 -12.62 28.92 3.82
CA VAL A 198 -13.51 29.89 3.19
C VAL A 198 -14.53 29.15 2.32
N VAL A 199 -15.75 29.67 2.28
CA VAL A 199 -16.79 29.20 1.35
C VAL A 199 -16.76 30.11 0.13
N VAL A 200 -16.48 29.52 -1.03
CA VAL A 200 -16.44 30.25 -2.31
C VAL A 200 -17.67 29.89 -3.14
N PRO A 201 -18.61 30.82 -3.37
CA PRO A 201 -19.71 30.61 -4.30
C PRO A 201 -19.17 30.59 -5.72
N GLY A 202 -19.67 29.65 -6.52
CA GLY A 202 -19.23 29.51 -7.89
C GLY A 202 -20.09 28.57 -8.72
N GLU A 203 -19.85 28.61 -10.03
CA GLU A 203 -20.44 27.71 -11.01
C GLU A 203 -19.47 26.55 -11.29
N LEU A 204 -19.93 25.33 -11.06
CA LEU A 204 -19.20 24.10 -11.37
C LEU A 204 -19.77 23.50 -12.65
N THR A 205 -18.96 23.42 -13.71
CA THR A 205 -19.30 22.75 -14.96
C THR A 205 -18.56 21.41 -15.04
N VAL A 206 -19.30 20.32 -15.17
CA VAL A 206 -18.77 18.96 -15.32
C VAL A 206 -19.63 18.24 -16.33
N HIS A 207 -19.00 17.69 -17.38
CA HIS A 207 -19.72 17.01 -18.48
C HIS A 207 -20.63 17.94 -19.30
N GLY A 208 -20.16 19.17 -19.55
CA GLY A 208 -20.91 20.21 -20.27
C GLY A 208 -22.01 20.84 -19.44
#